data_AF-F6GD74-F1
#
_entry.id   AF-F6GD74-F1
#
_cell.length_a   1.000
_cell.length_b   1.000
_cell.length_c   1.000
_cell.angle_alpha   90.00
_cell.angle_beta   90.00
_cell.angle_gamma   90.00
#
_symmetry.space_group_name_H-M   'P 1'
#
loop_
_entity.id
_entity.type
_entity.pdbx_description
1 polymer ?
#
loop_
_entity_poly.entity_id
_entity_poly.type
_entity_poly.pdbx_seq_one_letter_code
_entity_poly.pdbx_strand_id
1 'polypeptide(L)'
;MGEYSKIELLLLDKFTDAIDNLIQSAIYSQTDKDKLIYRSCINDEEKDVFTKKEIKKMQKKLAKCSPDIAEFLRCYISPSEFDLSGDNYDQYRERIIRNFLSQEFNDVLEVLTMRFKKVEDIEEVDELDWEEMIEEGHFGIDDKFMSHFIKYMVVADRLTTFKSILESVEKEKKQQEKEKLTNPVMNYTNYQNDEPTDVFIVEELEKRLAIEAVEYKRKLDDEWEKYTFDPMYFDNFISGNLYNEFLKSLYERIKPLNDFEVNKYLTLSVNQFKTHTPEKRVEAFKKLYYETYWFPNYMEYKEESYISKYAMHVWKHYKSHFNKYKEATENVLQDFKNGLIGSGKKEITEKPKSISKSKYNSFTYINNLTGQTQLTDLMNALKRKNFIENSTDLKDFRKIFSGEEIEKPIVWTGKISELSYFIKQLHNELKLVVDLKQQQWAVTINCFIQENGEQYNRTKLRTQKVPTTSKSIDSALNTLK
;
A
#
# COMPACT_ATOMS: atom_id res chain seq x y z
N MET A 1 21.39 28.52 28.08
CA MET A 1 21.86 27.85 26.85
C MET A 1 22.39 28.94 25.94
N GLY A 2 23.56 28.74 25.33
CA GLY A 2 24.11 29.70 24.37
C GLY A 2 23.23 29.79 23.12
N GLU A 3 23.32 30.91 22.39
CA GLU A 3 22.65 31.01 21.09
C GLU A 3 23.31 30.04 20.10
N TYR A 4 22.51 29.23 19.40
CA TYR A 4 23.01 28.38 18.32
C TYR A 4 23.64 29.23 17.21
N SER A 5 24.80 28.78 16.74
CA SER A 5 25.44 29.31 15.56
C SER A 5 24.63 29.01 14.29
N LYS A 6 24.93 29.73 13.22
CA LYS A 6 24.28 29.52 11.90
C LYS A 6 24.45 28.08 11.40
N ILE A 7 25.59 27.45 11.67
CA ILE A 7 25.87 26.06 11.26
C ILE A 7 25.02 25.08 12.09
N GLU A 8 24.95 25.27 13.40
CA GLU A 8 24.12 24.42 14.27
C GLU A 8 22.64 24.51 13.93
N LEU A 9 22.14 25.71 13.65
CA LEU A 9 20.76 25.89 13.19
C LEU A 9 20.49 25.15 11.87
N LEU A 10 21.42 25.26 10.90
CA LEU A 10 21.27 24.56 9.63
C LEU A 10 21.32 23.04 9.79
N LEU A 11 22.19 22.53 10.66
CA LEU A 11 22.25 21.09 10.98
C LEU A 11 20.93 20.63 11.62
N LEU A 12 20.41 21.37 12.60
CA LEU A 12 19.12 21.08 13.23
C LEU A 12 18.00 21.04 12.20
N ASP A 13 17.97 21.98 11.26
CA ASP A 13 16.96 22.03 10.20
C ASP A 13 17.09 20.79 9.29
N LYS A 14 18.30 20.41 8.86
CA LYS A 14 18.54 19.19 8.05
C LYS A 14 18.11 17.90 8.74
N PHE A 15 18.42 17.76 10.03
CA PHE A 15 17.98 16.59 10.79
C PHE A 15 16.47 16.59 11.08
N THR A 16 15.86 17.77 11.20
CA THR A 16 14.40 17.91 11.32
C THR A 16 13.73 17.38 10.06
N ASP A 17 14.19 17.82 8.88
CA ASP A 17 13.66 17.37 7.58
C ASP A 17 13.80 15.85 7.42
N ALA A 18 14.98 15.30 7.76
CA ALA A 18 15.24 13.87 7.67
C ALA A 18 14.32 13.03 8.59
N ILE A 19 14.12 13.47 9.84
CA ILE A 19 13.20 12.78 10.75
C ILE A 19 11.75 12.92 10.26
N ASP A 20 11.34 14.07 9.75
CA ASP A 20 9.98 14.25 9.22
C ASP A 20 9.72 13.33 8.02
N ASN A 21 10.68 13.22 7.09
CA ASN A 21 10.61 12.30 5.95
C ASN A 21 10.46 10.84 6.38
N LEU A 22 11.22 10.40 7.39
CA LEU A 22 11.11 9.06 7.96
C LEU A 22 9.73 8.82 8.58
N ILE A 23 9.18 9.81 9.30
CA ILE A 23 7.85 9.75 9.89
C ILE A 23 6.78 9.69 8.79
N GLN A 24 6.84 10.57 7.79
CA GLN A 24 5.91 10.64 6.67
C GLN A 24 5.86 9.33 5.90
N SER A 25 7.02 8.80 5.51
CA SER A 25 7.13 7.50 4.83
C SER A 25 6.45 6.38 5.62
N ALA A 26 6.65 6.36 6.95
CA ALA A 26 6.00 5.39 7.83
C ALA A 26 4.48 5.63 7.98
N ILE A 27 4.02 6.88 7.99
CA ILE A 27 2.59 7.24 7.99
C ILE A 27 1.92 6.75 6.71
N TYR A 28 2.47 7.05 5.53
CA TYR A 28 1.91 6.61 4.24
C TYR A 28 1.70 5.09 4.19
N SER A 29 2.70 4.31 4.64
CA SER A 29 2.61 2.85 4.69
C SER A 29 1.50 2.32 5.61
N GLN A 30 1.16 3.05 6.69
CA GLN A 30 0.08 2.67 7.60
C GLN A 30 -1.28 3.12 7.08
N THR A 31 -1.36 4.35 6.56
CA THR A 31 -2.59 4.93 6.03
C THR A 31 -3.16 4.11 4.88
N ASP A 32 -2.34 3.56 3.99
CA ASP A 32 -2.83 2.69 2.92
C ASP A 32 -3.45 1.39 3.45
N LYS A 33 -2.85 0.79 4.49
CA LYS A 33 -3.39 -0.40 5.14
C LYS A 33 -4.71 -0.08 5.84
N ASP A 34 -4.77 1.05 6.53
CA ASP A 34 -5.97 1.50 7.23
C ASP A 34 -7.09 1.81 6.25
N LYS A 35 -6.82 2.52 5.14
CA LYS A 35 -7.79 2.76 4.07
C LYS A 35 -8.34 1.46 3.50
N LEU A 36 -7.49 0.46 3.26
CA LEU A 36 -7.91 -0.83 2.73
C LEU A 36 -8.85 -1.57 3.70
N ILE A 37 -8.53 -1.58 5.00
CA ILE A 37 -9.38 -2.20 6.02
C ILE A 37 -10.67 -1.41 6.21
N TYR A 38 -10.58 -0.09 6.26
CA TYR A 38 -11.74 0.79 6.43
C TYR A 38 -12.74 0.66 5.28
N ARG A 39 -12.25 0.49 4.04
CA ARG A 39 -13.07 0.18 2.85
C ARG A 39 -13.70 -1.21 2.89
N SER A 40 -13.19 -2.12 3.70
CA SER A 40 -13.74 -3.47 3.85
C SER A 40 -14.89 -3.56 4.85
N CYS A 41 -15.10 -2.51 5.66
CA CYS A 41 -16.22 -2.40 6.59
C CYS A 41 -17.55 -2.37 5.83
N ILE A 42 -18.52 -3.14 6.31
CA ILE A 42 -19.81 -3.39 5.63
C ILE A 42 -20.75 -2.20 5.74
N ASN A 43 -20.65 -1.41 6.81
CA ASN A 43 -21.50 -0.26 7.07
C ASN A 43 -20.80 0.74 8.01
N ASP A 44 -21.47 1.85 8.31
CA ASP A 44 -20.91 2.89 9.16
C ASP A 44 -20.82 2.49 10.65
N GLU A 45 -21.60 1.50 11.09
CA GLU A 45 -21.47 0.91 12.44
C GLU A 45 -20.15 0.14 12.58
N GLU A 46 -19.80 -0.68 11.59
CA GLU A 46 -18.51 -1.38 11.56
C GLU A 46 -17.35 -0.41 11.47
N LYS A 47 -17.47 0.66 10.67
CA LYS A 47 -16.46 1.73 10.62
C LYS A 47 -16.29 2.42 11.98
N ASP A 48 -17.39 2.71 12.68
CA ASP A 48 -17.36 3.30 14.03
C ASP A 48 -16.69 2.36 15.04
N VAL A 49 -17.07 1.07 15.04
CA VAL A 49 -16.46 0.03 15.91
C VAL A 49 -14.97 -0.12 15.60
N PHE A 50 -14.59 -0.17 14.33
CA PHE A 50 -13.21 -0.26 13.89
C PHE A 50 -12.40 0.97 14.34
N THR A 51 -12.93 2.17 14.11
CA THR A 51 -12.31 3.45 14.49
C THR A 51 -12.06 3.48 16.01
N LYS A 52 -13.08 3.18 16.82
CA LYS A 52 -12.97 3.12 18.29
C LYS A 52 -11.96 2.05 18.75
N LYS A 53 -11.90 0.90 18.07
CA LYS A 53 -10.94 -0.16 18.37
C LYS A 53 -9.51 0.27 18.08
N GLU A 54 -9.26 0.91 16.94
CA GLU A 54 -7.92 1.39 16.58
C GLU A 54 -7.48 2.55 17.48
N ILE A 55 -8.37 3.46 17.86
CA ILE A 55 -8.10 4.50 18.88
C ILE A 55 -7.60 3.86 20.19
N LYS A 56 -8.35 2.90 20.74
CA LYS A 56 -7.96 2.19 21.98
C LYS A 56 -6.61 1.49 21.85
N LYS A 57 -6.32 0.93 20.67
CA LYS A 57 -5.06 0.25 20.36
C LYS A 57 -3.90 1.23 20.30
N MET A 58 -4.05 2.40 19.67
CA MET A 58 -3.01 3.43 19.65
C MET A 58 -2.77 4.01 21.04
N GLN A 59 -3.81 4.29 21.81
CA GLN A 59 -3.70 4.72 23.22
C GLN A 59 -2.92 3.70 24.07
N LYS A 60 -3.20 2.39 23.93
CA LYS A 60 -2.45 1.33 24.61
C LYS A 60 -0.99 1.24 24.19
N LYS A 61 -0.66 1.58 22.93
CA LYS A 61 0.73 1.65 22.47
C LYS A 61 1.40 2.85 23.11
N LEU A 62 0.82 4.05 23.02
CA LEU A 62 1.37 5.28 23.58
C LEU A 62 1.59 5.20 25.10
N ALA A 63 0.77 4.45 25.83
CA ALA A 63 1.01 4.18 27.26
C ALA A 63 2.33 3.46 27.57
N LYS A 64 3.03 2.93 26.56
CA LYS A 64 4.34 2.27 26.66
C LYS A 64 5.50 3.11 26.12
N CYS A 65 5.27 4.38 25.77
CA CYS A 65 6.34 5.26 25.31
C CYS A 65 7.27 5.66 26.47
N SER A 66 8.54 5.99 26.16
CA SER A 66 9.46 6.54 27.17
C SER A 66 8.91 7.86 27.73
N PRO A 67 9.06 8.12 29.04
CA PRO A 67 8.72 9.43 29.62
C PRO A 67 9.39 10.60 28.88
N ASP A 68 10.61 10.40 28.38
CA ASP A 68 11.43 11.42 27.73
C ASP A 68 10.80 11.96 26.42
N ILE A 69 10.02 11.13 25.72
CA ILE A 69 9.32 11.55 24.50
C ILE A 69 7.83 11.81 24.72
N ALA A 70 7.30 11.44 25.90
CA ALA A 70 5.86 11.45 26.16
C ALA A 70 5.25 12.85 26.09
N GLU A 71 6.01 13.89 26.46
CA GLU A 71 5.55 15.27 26.42
C GLU A 71 5.34 15.77 24.98
N PHE A 72 6.32 15.57 24.09
CA PHE A 72 6.21 15.91 22.67
C PHE A 72 5.01 15.24 22.01
N LEU A 73 4.79 13.96 22.30
CA LEU A 73 3.65 13.21 21.77
C LEU A 73 2.31 13.78 22.25
N ARG A 74 2.23 14.22 23.52
CA ARG A 74 1.00 14.83 24.05
C ARG A 74 0.68 16.14 23.35
N CYS A 75 1.68 17.00 23.14
CA CYS A 75 1.54 18.25 22.39
C CYS A 75 1.04 17.97 20.97
N TYR A 76 1.61 16.98 20.28
CA TYR A 76 1.19 16.61 18.93
C TYR A 76 -0.25 16.05 18.85
N ILE A 77 -0.67 15.24 19.84
CA ILE A 77 -1.98 14.57 19.81
C ILE A 77 -3.15 15.52 20.03
N SER A 78 -2.96 16.57 20.83
CA SER A 78 -4.01 17.50 21.22
C SER A 78 -3.48 18.93 21.29
N PRO A 79 -3.05 19.51 20.16
CA PRO A 79 -2.56 20.89 20.15
C PRO A 79 -3.71 21.86 20.40
N SER A 80 -3.47 22.88 21.21
CA SER A 80 -4.35 24.05 21.29
C SER A 80 -4.15 24.97 20.09
N GLU A 81 -5.10 25.88 19.83
CA GLU A 81 -4.92 26.92 18.80
C GLU A 81 -3.66 27.77 19.04
N PHE A 82 -3.33 28.00 20.31
CA PHE A 82 -2.09 28.67 20.70
C PHE A 82 -0.86 27.84 20.32
N ASP A 83 -0.90 26.52 20.56
CA ASP A 83 0.21 25.62 20.23
C ASP A 83 0.45 25.52 18.73
N LEU A 84 -0.61 25.58 17.91
CA LEU A 84 -0.49 25.58 16.45
C LEU A 84 0.11 26.89 15.93
N SER A 85 -0.17 28.02 16.59
CA SER A 85 0.36 29.34 16.22
C SER A 85 0.18 29.70 14.73
N GLY A 86 -0.89 29.23 14.10
CA GLY A 86 -1.18 29.44 12.68
C GLY A 86 -0.61 28.37 11.73
N ASP A 87 0.17 27.42 12.23
CA ASP A 87 0.72 26.32 11.44
C ASP A 87 -0.37 25.31 11.03
N ASN A 88 -0.15 24.69 9.88
CA ASN A 88 -0.84 23.44 9.56
C ASN A 88 -0.24 22.27 10.36
N TYR A 89 -0.89 21.11 10.32
CA TYR A 89 -0.47 19.95 11.11
C TYR A 89 0.93 19.41 10.74
N ASP A 90 1.35 19.54 9.48
CA ASP A 90 2.68 19.12 9.03
C ASP A 90 3.76 20.06 9.55
N GLN A 91 3.57 21.37 9.40
CA GLN A 91 4.45 22.40 9.96
C GLN A 91 4.56 22.28 11.48
N TYR A 92 3.44 21.99 12.15
CA TYR A 92 3.44 21.77 13.59
C TYR A 92 4.25 20.52 13.97
N ARG A 93 4.18 19.45 13.18
CA ARG A 93 4.99 18.24 13.39
C ARG A 93 6.47 18.54 13.26
N GLU A 94 6.88 19.25 12.21
CA GLU A 94 8.27 19.70 12.02
C GLU A 94 8.76 20.51 13.23
N ARG A 95 7.95 21.44 13.76
CA ARG A 95 8.29 22.19 14.97
C ARG A 95 8.47 21.28 16.19
N ILE A 96 7.60 20.28 16.38
CA ILE A 96 7.73 19.32 17.48
C ILE A 96 9.03 18.51 17.36
N ILE A 97 9.37 18.07 16.15
CA ILE A 97 10.63 17.36 15.87
C ILE A 97 11.82 18.27 16.19
N ARG A 98 11.81 19.52 15.73
CA ARG A 98 12.88 20.48 15.97
C ARG A 98 13.07 20.77 17.47
N ASN A 99 11.98 20.89 18.22
CA ASN A 99 12.01 21.07 19.67
C ASN A 99 12.60 19.83 20.38
N PHE A 100 12.26 18.64 19.92
CA PHE A 100 12.85 17.38 20.41
C PHE A 100 14.36 17.35 20.14
N LEU A 101 14.78 17.61 18.89
CA LEU A 101 16.20 17.65 18.54
C LEU A 101 16.97 18.71 19.34
N SER A 102 16.40 19.90 19.56
CA SER A 102 17.08 20.94 20.36
C SER A 102 17.38 20.51 21.80
N GLN A 103 16.64 19.55 22.35
CA GLN A 103 16.90 19.00 23.68
C GLN A 103 17.96 17.88 23.62
N GLU A 104 17.87 17.01 22.62
CA GLU A 104 18.64 15.76 22.57
C GLU A 104 19.97 15.87 21.77
N PHE A 105 20.09 16.84 20.85
CA PHE A 105 21.19 16.89 19.89
C PHE A 105 22.37 17.76 20.32
N ASN A 106 22.41 18.32 21.53
CA ASN A 106 23.49 19.24 21.91
C ASN A 106 24.88 18.57 21.77
N ASP A 107 25.07 17.37 22.31
CA ASP A 107 26.35 16.63 22.20
C ASP A 107 26.65 16.21 20.75
N VAL A 108 25.61 15.88 19.97
CA VAL A 108 25.73 15.50 18.55
C VAL A 108 26.15 16.70 17.70
N LEU A 109 25.61 17.89 17.97
CA LEU A 109 25.95 19.13 17.28
C LEU A 109 27.40 19.53 17.53
N GLU A 110 27.93 19.32 18.75
CA GLU A 110 29.35 19.55 19.05
C GLU A 110 30.26 18.68 18.15
N VAL A 111 29.90 17.42 17.89
CA VAL A 111 30.67 16.54 17.00
C VAL A 111 30.50 16.94 15.53
N LEU A 112 29.27 17.25 15.12
CA LEU A 112 28.97 17.61 13.72
C LEU A 112 29.63 18.92 13.31
N THR A 113 29.72 19.91 14.19
CA THR A 113 30.37 21.19 13.92
C THR A 113 31.90 21.06 13.77
N MET A 114 32.52 19.99 14.27
CA MET A 114 33.92 19.66 13.96
C MET A 114 34.10 19.18 12.52
N ARG A 115 33.08 18.48 11.97
CA ARG A 115 33.07 17.93 10.62
C ARG A 115 32.64 18.98 9.59
N PHE A 116 31.52 19.65 9.83
CA PHE A 116 30.91 20.62 8.93
C PHE A 116 31.29 22.03 9.38
N LYS A 117 32.31 22.61 8.72
CA LYS A 117 32.86 23.91 9.10
C LYS A 117 32.27 25.06 8.28
N LYS A 118 31.64 24.74 7.16
CA LYS A 118 31.01 25.69 6.26
C LYS A 118 29.61 25.25 5.90
N VAL A 119 28.78 26.21 5.50
CA VAL A 119 27.39 25.98 5.08
C VAL A 119 27.35 25.10 3.84
N GLU A 120 28.27 25.33 2.89
CA GLU A 120 28.35 24.57 1.65
C GLU A 120 28.62 23.09 1.91
N ASP A 121 29.41 22.76 2.95
CA ASP A 121 29.70 21.37 3.32
C ASP A 121 28.44 20.60 3.77
N ILE A 122 27.42 21.31 4.25
CA ILE A 122 26.13 20.74 4.69
C ILE A 122 25.16 20.65 3.51
N GLU A 123 25.11 21.68 2.68
CA GLU A 123 24.21 21.73 1.52
C GLU A 123 24.58 20.74 0.42
N GLU A 124 25.86 20.34 0.33
CA GLU A 124 26.33 19.32 -0.63
C GLU A 124 26.00 17.87 -0.22
N VAL A 125 25.54 17.63 1.01
CA VAL A 125 25.17 16.29 1.50
C VAL A 125 23.82 15.89 0.92
N ASP A 126 23.73 14.67 0.39
CA ASP A 126 22.49 14.13 -0.18
C ASP A 126 21.41 14.01 0.92
N GLU A 127 20.15 14.29 0.57
CA GLU A 127 19.03 14.21 1.53
C GLU A 127 18.93 12.84 2.19
N LEU A 128 19.23 11.77 1.46
CA LEU A 128 19.19 10.40 1.98
C LEU A 128 20.33 10.10 2.96
N ASP A 129 21.46 10.82 2.87
CA ASP A 129 22.59 10.61 3.77
C ASP A 129 22.23 11.10 5.20
N TRP A 130 21.37 12.12 5.33
CA TRP A 130 20.88 12.58 6.65
C TRP A 130 20.00 11.53 7.33
N GLU A 131 19.12 10.88 6.57
CA GLU A 131 18.31 9.76 7.07
C GLU A 131 19.21 8.59 7.51
N GLU A 132 20.24 8.26 6.71
CA GLU A 132 21.19 7.20 7.02
C GLU A 132 21.98 7.50 8.31
N MET A 133 22.38 8.75 8.54
CA MET A 133 23.05 9.16 9.79
C MET A 133 22.19 8.87 11.02
N ILE A 134 20.88 9.07 10.93
CA ILE A 134 19.94 8.78 12.02
C ILE A 134 19.76 7.27 12.20
N GLU A 135 19.54 6.54 11.10
CA GLU A 135 19.27 5.10 11.12
C GLU A 135 20.48 4.27 11.60
N GLU A 136 21.70 4.70 11.26
CA GLU A 136 22.94 3.99 11.61
C GLU A 136 23.64 4.52 12.88
N GLY A 137 23.13 5.60 13.46
CA GLY A 137 23.67 6.18 14.70
C GLY A 137 25.04 6.86 14.50
N HIS A 138 25.22 7.52 13.35
CA HIS A 138 26.46 8.23 13.05
C HIS A 138 26.65 9.46 13.97
N PHE A 139 27.90 9.85 14.17
CA PHE A 139 28.27 11.05 14.97
C PHE A 139 27.75 11.04 16.42
N GLY A 140 27.49 9.86 16.98
CA GLY A 140 27.00 9.72 18.36
C GLY A 140 25.48 9.84 18.50
N ILE A 141 24.73 9.82 17.39
CA ILE A 141 23.26 9.73 17.43
C ILE A 141 22.85 8.40 18.04
N ASP A 142 21.96 8.43 19.05
CA ASP A 142 21.30 7.23 19.58
C ASP A 142 20.19 6.78 18.62
N ASP A 143 20.57 5.91 17.67
CA ASP A 143 19.70 5.33 16.64
C ASP A 143 18.44 4.68 17.22
N LYS A 144 18.57 4.03 18.38
CA LYS A 144 17.44 3.35 19.05
C LYS A 144 16.47 4.34 19.64
N PHE A 145 16.96 5.39 20.27
CA PHE A 145 16.13 6.45 20.83
C PHE A 145 15.43 7.25 19.73
N MET A 146 16.13 7.61 18.66
CA MET A 146 15.55 8.26 17.48
C MET A 146 14.47 7.38 16.82
N SER A 147 14.77 6.10 16.60
CA SER A 147 13.81 5.12 16.10
C SER A 147 12.58 4.99 17.01
N HIS A 148 12.78 5.10 18.33
CA HIS A 148 11.69 5.08 19.31
C HIS A 148 10.79 6.31 19.14
N PHE A 149 11.38 7.51 19.05
CA PHE A 149 10.66 8.75 18.81
C PHE A 149 9.85 8.70 17.51
N ILE A 150 10.50 8.40 16.37
CA ILE A 150 9.86 8.28 15.04
C ILE A 150 8.67 7.32 15.11
N LYS A 151 8.87 6.12 15.67
CA LYS A 151 7.82 5.12 15.80
C LYS A 151 6.61 5.62 16.57
N TYR A 152 6.81 6.35 17.66
CA TYR A 152 5.71 6.84 18.48
C TYR A 152 5.04 8.09 17.92
N MET A 153 5.77 8.94 17.19
CA MET A 153 5.17 10.02 16.39
C MET A 153 4.19 9.46 15.36
N VAL A 154 4.56 8.39 14.65
CA VAL A 154 3.65 7.72 13.70
C VAL A 154 2.41 7.14 14.40
N VAL A 155 2.56 6.61 15.63
CA VAL A 155 1.41 6.12 16.41
C VAL A 155 0.51 7.28 16.86
N ALA A 156 1.10 8.41 17.23
CA ALA A 156 0.38 9.62 17.61
C ALA A 156 -0.41 10.20 16.43
N ASP A 157 0.20 10.27 15.24
CA ASP A 157 -0.44 10.72 14.00
C ASP A 157 -1.63 9.84 13.59
N ARG A 158 -1.43 8.53 13.68
CA ARG A 158 -2.51 7.59 13.43
C ARG A 158 -3.66 7.75 14.42
N LEU A 159 -3.38 8.09 15.69
CA LEU A 159 -4.41 8.36 16.69
C LEU A 159 -5.18 9.66 16.39
N THR A 160 -4.50 10.75 16.03
CA THR A 160 -5.15 12.03 15.69
C THR A 160 -6.06 11.86 14.47
N THR A 161 -5.60 11.14 13.46
CA THR A 161 -6.39 10.80 12.26
C THR A 161 -7.70 10.09 12.62
N PHE A 162 -7.65 9.01 13.41
CA PHE A 162 -8.87 8.30 13.80
C PHE A 162 -9.79 9.11 14.72
N LYS A 163 -9.25 9.96 15.58
CA LYS A 163 -10.07 10.89 16.37
C LYS A 163 -10.81 11.87 15.47
N SER A 164 -10.13 12.46 14.49
CA SER A 164 -10.72 13.37 13.52
C SER A 164 -11.88 12.72 12.74
N ILE A 165 -11.68 11.48 12.28
CA ILE A 165 -12.75 10.68 11.63
C ILE A 165 -13.95 10.49 12.57
N LEU A 166 -13.70 10.15 13.84
CA LEU A 166 -14.79 9.95 14.80
C LEU A 166 -15.57 11.25 15.03
N GLU A 167 -14.88 12.38 15.19
CA GLU A 167 -15.48 13.70 15.37
C GLU A 167 -16.29 14.16 14.15
N SER A 168 -15.81 13.89 12.92
CA SER A 168 -16.55 14.24 11.70
C SER A 168 -17.85 13.46 11.60
N VAL A 169 -17.80 12.14 11.87
CA VAL A 169 -18.99 11.28 11.87
C VAL A 169 -20.00 11.71 12.93
N GLU A 170 -19.54 12.11 14.13
CA GLU A 170 -20.43 12.62 15.17
C GLU A 170 -21.08 13.96 14.79
N LYS A 171 -20.36 14.84 14.08
CA LYS A 171 -20.92 16.10 13.56
C LYS A 171 -21.96 15.85 12.48
N GLU A 172 -21.69 14.95 11.54
CA GLU A 172 -22.62 14.56 10.47
C GLU A 172 -23.92 13.96 11.03
N LYS A 173 -23.83 13.06 12.02
CA LYS A 173 -25.01 12.49 12.69
C LYS A 173 -25.87 13.57 13.34
N LYS A 174 -25.25 14.51 14.05
CA LYS A 174 -25.95 15.67 14.66
C LYS A 174 -26.59 16.58 13.62
N GLN A 175 -25.97 16.72 12.44
CA GLN A 175 -26.54 17.53 11.36
C GLN A 175 -27.73 16.82 10.69
N GLN A 176 -27.62 15.52 10.42
CA GLN A 176 -28.73 14.72 9.88
C GLN A 176 -29.93 14.69 10.84
N GLU A 177 -29.70 14.64 12.15
CA GLU A 177 -30.76 14.75 13.15
C GLU A 177 -31.47 16.12 13.10
N LYS A 178 -30.73 17.22 12.87
CA LYS A 178 -31.31 18.56 12.73
C LYS A 178 -32.09 18.74 11.42
N GLU A 179 -31.59 18.18 10.32
CA GLU A 179 -32.23 18.25 9.00
C GLU A 179 -33.53 17.42 8.94
N LYS A 180 -33.56 16.24 9.59
CA LYS A 180 -34.78 15.43 9.77
C LYS A 180 -35.90 16.17 10.51
N LEU A 181 -35.57 17.15 11.35
CA LEU A 181 -36.56 17.99 12.05
C LEU A 181 -37.09 19.16 11.20
N THR A 182 -36.47 19.50 10.06
CA THR A 182 -36.79 20.74 9.33
C THR A 182 -37.27 20.57 7.89
N ASN A 183 -37.08 19.44 7.21
CA ASN A 183 -37.69 19.18 5.88
C ASN A 183 -37.86 17.66 5.61
N PRO A 184 -39.06 17.15 5.26
CA PRO A 184 -39.27 15.73 4.98
C PRO A 184 -39.01 15.33 3.52
N VAL A 185 -38.30 16.13 2.72
CA VAL A 185 -38.07 15.83 1.29
C VAL A 185 -36.59 15.51 1.05
N MET A 186 -36.24 14.22 1.07
CA MET A 186 -34.99 13.72 0.50
C MET A 186 -35.16 13.56 -1.01
N ASN A 187 -34.35 14.30 -1.80
CA ASN A 187 -34.26 14.13 -3.25
C ASN A 187 -33.26 13.02 -3.59
N TYR A 188 -33.74 11.87 -4.07
CA TYR A 188 -32.93 10.77 -4.59
C TYR A 188 -32.88 10.84 -6.12
N THR A 189 -32.01 11.67 -6.68
CA THR A 189 -31.93 11.87 -8.14
C THR A 189 -31.06 10.86 -8.90
N ASN A 190 -30.46 9.86 -8.23
CA ASN A 190 -29.39 9.05 -8.87
C ASN A 190 -29.73 7.57 -9.10
N TYR A 191 -31.00 7.17 -9.04
CA TYR A 191 -31.36 5.75 -9.14
C TYR A 191 -31.42 5.17 -10.56
N GLN A 192 -31.22 5.96 -11.62
CA GLN A 192 -31.27 5.44 -12.99
C GLN A 192 -30.18 5.91 -13.94
N ASN A 193 -29.26 6.81 -13.58
CA ASN A 193 -28.27 7.33 -14.54
C ASN A 193 -26.85 7.62 -14.00
N ASP A 194 -26.52 7.27 -12.76
CA ASP A 194 -25.13 7.32 -12.31
C ASP A 194 -24.55 5.91 -12.33
N GLU A 195 -23.52 5.65 -13.15
CA GLU A 195 -22.54 4.62 -12.83
C GLU A 195 -21.80 5.08 -11.56
N PRO A 196 -22.07 4.53 -10.38
CA PRO A 196 -21.41 5.02 -9.18
C PRO A 196 -20.08 4.28 -9.12
N THR A 197 -18.99 5.04 -9.19
CA THR A 197 -17.60 4.58 -9.14
C THR A 197 -17.24 3.76 -7.90
N ASP A 198 -18.15 3.60 -6.93
CA ASP A 198 -17.94 2.93 -5.64
C ASP A 198 -19.01 1.88 -5.26
N VAL A 199 -19.82 1.34 -6.19
CA VAL A 199 -20.70 0.19 -5.84
C VAL A 199 -19.92 -1.13 -5.84
N PHE A 200 -19.85 -1.70 -4.64
CA PHE A 200 -19.26 -3.01 -4.36
C PHE A 200 -20.01 -4.14 -5.08
N ILE A 201 -19.28 -5.16 -5.58
CA ILE A 201 -19.84 -6.17 -6.50
C ILE A 201 -20.90 -7.06 -5.83
N VAL A 202 -20.74 -7.35 -4.54
CA VAL A 202 -21.73 -8.10 -3.76
C VAL A 202 -22.99 -7.24 -3.56
N GLU A 203 -22.85 -5.94 -3.36
CA GLU A 203 -23.98 -5.03 -3.19
C GLU A 203 -24.74 -4.81 -4.50
N GLU A 204 -24.04 -4.75 -5.63
CA GLU A 204 -24.67 -4.74 -6.94
C GLU A 204 -25.48 -6.01 -7.19
N LEU A 205 -24.92 -7.17 -6.83
CA LEU A 205 -25.61 -8.46 -6.91
C LEU A 205 -26.89 -8.46 -6.05
N GLU A 206 -26.79 -7.98 -4.81
CA GLU A 206 -27.92 -7.84 -3.89
C GLU A 206 -28.98 -6.85 -4.41
N LYS A 207 -28.56 -5.74 -5.04
CA LYS A 207 -29.46 -4.75 -5.68
C LYS A 207 -30.24 -5.37 -6.83
N ARG A 208 -29.57 -6.06 -7.74
CA ARG A 208 -30.23 -6.76 -8.87
C ARG A 208 -31.23 -7.79 -8.38
N LEU A 209 -30.87 -8.54 -7.32
CA LEU A 209 -31.77 -9.49 -6.69
C LEU A 209 -32.99 -8.81 -6.04
N ALA A 210 -32.80 -7.70 -5.34
CA ALA A 210 -33.89 -6.96 -4.70
C ALA A 210 -34.87 -6.39 -5.73
N ILE A 211 -34.38 -5.86 -6.85
CA ILE A 211 -35.21 -5.36 -7.96
C ILE A 211 -36.06 -6.50 -8.52
N GLU A 212 -35.45 -7.62 -8.90
CA GLU A 212 -36.19 -8.78 -9.43
C GLU A 212 -37.22 -9.29 -8.42
N ALA A 213 -36.85 -9.33 -7.14
CA ALA A 213 -37.74 -9.80 -6.09
C ALA A 213 -38.98 -8.92 -5.94
N VAL A 214 -38.82 -7.60 -6.03
CA VAL A 214 -39.93 -6.65 -5.99
C VAL A 214 -40.78 -6.77 -7.24
N GLU A 215 -40.18 -6.89 -8.43
CA GLU A 215 -40.92 -7.05 -9.68
C GLU A 215 -41.74 -8.34 -9.69
N TYR A 216 -41.15 -9.46 -9.25
CA TYR A 216 -41.85 -10.72 -9.14
C TYR A 216 -42.97 -10.65 -8.10
N LYS A 217 -42.74 -9.98 -6.96
CA LYS A 217 -43.79 -9.77 -5.96
C LYS A 217 -44.95 -8.93 -6.49
N ARG A 218 -44.67 -7.84 -7.22
CA ARG A 218 -45.68 -7.00 -7.87
C ARG A 218 -46.49 -7.79 -8.90
N LYS A 219 -45.84 -8.64 -9.72
CA LYS A 219 -46.57 -9.53 -10.66
C LYS A 219 -47.55 -10.46 -9.93
N LEU A 220 -47.16 -10.99 -8.77
CA LEU A 220 -48.03 -11.85 -7.97
C LEU A 220 -49.17 -11.09 -7.29
N ASP A 221 -48.96 -9.84 -6.91
CA ASP A 221 -49.97 -9.04 -6.21
C ASP A 221 -50.93 -8.35 -7.20
N ASP A 222 -50.41 -7.81 -8.31
CA ASP A 222 -51.14 -6.99 -9.28
C ASP A 222 -51.69 -7.81 -10.48
N GLU A 223 -51.00 -8.89 -10.87
CA GLU A 223 -51.37 -9.76 -12.01
C GLU A 223 -51.67 -11.21 -11.55
N TRP A 224 -52.28 -11.36 -10.36
CA TRP A 224 -52.53 -12.65 -9.71
C TRP A 224 -53.39 -13.65 -10.53
N GLU A 225 -54.19 -13.16 -11.48
CA GLU A 225 -54.97 -14.02 -12.40
C GLU A 225 -54.08 -14.72 -13.46
N LYS A 226 -52.88 -14.19 -13.70
CA LYS A 226 -51.95 -14.63 -14.74
C LYS A 226 -50.68 -15.25 -14.17
N TYR A 227 -50.31 -14.90 -12.94
CA TYR A 227 -49.10 -15.38 -12.29
C TYR A 227 -49.40 -16.09 -10.97
N THR A 228 -48.89 -17.31 -10.83
CA THR A 228 -48.93 -18.08 -9.59
C THR A 228 -47.54 -18.13 -8.96
N PHE A 229 -47.49 -18.14 -7.63
CA PHE A 229 -46.23 -18.26 -6.90
C PHE A 229 -45.52 -19.59 -7.21
N ASP A 230 -44.36 -19.49 -7.85
CA ASP A 230 -43.40 -20.57 -8.03
C ASP A 230 -42.32 -20.52 -6.92
N PRO A 231 -42.24 -21.53 -6.04
CA PRO A 231 -41.20 -21.63 -5.00
C PRO A 231 -39.78 -21.82 -5.54
N MET A 232 -39.61 -22.29 -6.78
CA MET A 232 -38.31 -22.52 -7.43
C MET A 232 -37.85 -21.33 -8.27
N TYR A 233 -38.68 -20.28 -8.40
CA TYR A 233 -38.38 -19.11 -9.24
C TYR A 233 -37.01 -18.52 -8.95
N PHE A 234 -36.75 -18.18 -7.68
CA PHE A 234 -35.48 -17.57 -7.27
C PHE A 234 -34.31 -18.54 -7.34
N ASP A 235 -34.54 -19.85 -7.20
CA ASP A 235 -33.47 -20.83 -7.39
C ASP A 235 -32.97 -20.81 -8.84
N ASN A 236 -33.90 -20.82 -9.80
CA ASN A 236 -33.62 -20.75 -11.23
C ASN A 236 -33.06 -19.38 -11.66
N PHE A 237 -33.65 -18.30 -11.16
CA PHE A 237 -33.21 -16.94 -11.47
C PHE A 237 -31.79 -16.68 -10.97
N ILE A 238 -31.50 -17.04 -9.71
CA ILE A 238 -30.19 -16.82 -9.09
C ILE A 238 -29.13 -17.72 -9.72
N SER A 239 -29.45 -18.97 -10.03
CA SER A 239 -28.47 -19.87 -10.65
C SER A 239 -28.28 -19.63 -12.15
N GLY A 240 -29.23 -18.98 -12.83
CA GLY A 240 -29.24 -18.69 -14.26
C GLY A 240 -29.03 -17.20 -14.59
N ASN A 241 -30.13 -16.47 -14.79
CA ASN A 241 -30.12 -15.10 -15.30
C ASN A 241 -29.21 -14.16 -14.50
N LEU A 242 -29.36 -14.15 -13.18
CA LEU A 242 -28.56 -13.28 -12.31
C LEU A 242 -27.07 -13.63 -12.37
N TYR A 243 -26.74 -14.93 -12.46
CA TYR A 243 -25.37 -15.41 -12.55
C TYR A 243 -24.70 -15.00 -13.87
N ASN A 244 -25.42 -15.15 -14.99
CA ASN A 244 -24.91 -14.77 -16.30
C ASN A 244 -24.68 -13.26 -16.39
N GLU A 245 -25.63 -12.48 -15.88
CA GLU A 245 -25.55 -11.03 -15.90
C GLU A 245 -24.44 -10.50 -14.97
N PHE A 246 -24.25 -11.16 -13.80
CA PHE A 246 -23.12 -10.90 -12.90
C PHE A 246 -21.76 -11.14 -13.57
N LEU A 247 -21.59 -12.27 -14.27
CA LEU A 247 -20.36 -12.55 -14.99
C LEU A 247 -20.13 -11.53 -16.10
N LYS A 248 -21.18 -11.21 -16.87
CA LYS A 248 -21.11 -10.21 -17.93
C LYS A 248 -20.68 -8.85 -17.39
N SER A 249 -21.29 -8.36 -16.30
CA SER A 249 -20.92 -7.07 -15.71
C SER A 249 -19.48 -7.07 -15.17
N LEU A 250 -19.04 -8.19 -14.57
CA LEU A 250 -17.66 -8.37 -14.13
C LEU A 250 -16.67 -8.24 -15.31
N TYR A 251 -16.95 -8.89 -16.43
CA TYR A 251 -16.10 -8.83 -17.63
C TYR A 251 -16.14 -7.46 -18.32
N GLU A 252 -17.30 -6.84 -18.42
CA GLU A 252 -17.45 -5.49 -19.00
C GLU A 252 -16.68 -4.44 -18.19
N ARG A 253 -16.67 -4.57 -16.86
CA ARG A 253 -15.92 -3.66 -15.96
C ARG A 253 -14.42 -3.80 -16.05
N ILE A 254 -13.88 -5.01 -16.21
CA ILE A 254 -12.42 -5.20 -16.30
C ILE A 254 -11.87 -4.92 -17.69
N LYS A 255 -12.71 -4.99 -18.74
CA LYS A 255 -12.30 -4.83 -20.14
C LYS A 255 -11.58 -3.50 -20.45
N PRO A 256 -12.00 -2.32 -19.96
CA PRO A 256 -11.32 -1.05 -20.23
C PRO A 256 -10.11 -0.78 -19.32
N LEU A 257 -9.91 -1.58 -18.27
CA LEU A 257 -8.91 -1.32 -17.23
C LEU A 257 -7.52 -1.86 -17.61
N ASN A 258 -6.48 -1.22 -17.08
CA ASN A 258 -5.12 -1.75 -17.19
C ASN A 258 -4.88 -2.91 -16.19
N ASP A 259 -3.85 -3.72 -16.41
CA ASP A 259 -3.59 -4.92 -15.61
C ASP A 259 -3.46 -4.65 -14.09
N PHE A 260 -2.92 -3.49 -13.70
CA PHE A 260 -2.85 -3.09 -12.29
C PHE A 260 -4.24 -2.84 -11.70
N GLU A 261 -5.09 -2.12 -12.42
CA GLU A 261 -6.46 -1.83 -12.03
C GLU A 261 -7.35 -3.08 -12.01
N VAL A 262 -7.18 -3.98 -12.99
CA VAL A 262 -7.88 -5.27 -13.02
C VAL A 262 -7.51 -6.11 -11.79
N ASN A 263 -6.22 -6.25 -11.48
CA ASN A 263 -5.77 -6.99 -10.31
C ASN A 263 -6.33 -6.41 -9.01
N LYS A 264 -6.32 -5.06 -8.89
CA LYS A 264 -6.86 -4.35 -7.74
C LYS A 264 -8.37 -4.60 -7.60
N TYR A 265 -9.14 -4.42 -8.67
CA TYR A 265 -10.58 -4.59 -8.67
C TYR A 265 -11.01 -6.03 -8.34
N LEU A 266 -10.40 -7.03 -8.99
CA LEU A 266 -10.72 -8.44 -8.75
C LEU A 266 -10.32 -8.89 -7.35
N THR A 267 -9.18 -8.43 -6.83
CA THR A 267 -8.76 -8.72 -5.45
C THR A 267 -9.74 -8.11 -4.43
N LEU A 268 -10.19 -6.88 -4.65
CA LEU A 268 -11.21 -6.24 -3.80
C LEU A 268 -12.55 -7.00 -3.86
N SER A 269 -12.96 -7.43 -5.06
CA SER A 269 -14.18 -8.19 -5.30
C SER A 269 -14.17 -9.54 -4.56
N VAL A 270 -13.08 -10.31 -4.67
CA VAL A 270 -12.92 -11.56 -3.90
C VAL A 270 -12.92 -11.31 -2.40
N ASN A 271 -12.28 -10.25 -1.92
CA ASN A 271 -12.26 -9.91 -0.51
C ASN A 271 -13.66 -9.52 0.00
N GLN A 272 -14.50 -8.87 -0.81
CA GLN A 272 -15.88 -8.61 -0.45
C GLN A 272 -16.67 -9.89 -0.21
N PHE A 273 -16.59 -10.89 -1.09
CA PHE A 273 -17.28 -12.16 -0.84
C PHE A 273 -16.84 -12.85 0.47
N LYS A 274 -15.66 -12.50 1.03
CA LYS A 274 -15.22 -12.97 2.35
C LYS A 274 -15.79 -12.16 3.51
N THR A 275 -15.98 -10.85 3.32
CA THR A 275 -16.48 -9.96 4.39
C THR A 275 -18.01 -9.85 4.39
N HIS A 276 -18.63 -9.84 3.21
CA HIS A 276 -20.06 -9.65 2.93
C HIS A 276 -20.80 -11.00 2.82
N THR A 277 -20.70 -11.83 3.87
CA THR A 277 -21.38 -13.14 3.84
C THR A 277 -22.89 -13.00 4.05
N PRO A 278 -23.71 -13.95 3.57
CA PRO A 278 -25.16 -13.90 3.72
C PRO A 278 -25.63 -13.80 5.19
N GLU A 279 -24.86 -14.31 6.14
CA GLU A 279 -25.18 -14.20 7.57
C GLU A 279 -25.09 -12.75 8.07
N LYS A 280 -24.15 -11.98 7.54
CA LYS A 280 -23.89 -10.61 7.98
C LYS A 280 -24.77 -9.58 7.27
N ARG A 281 -25.19 -9.88 6.04
CA ARG A 281 -25.91 -8.93 5.18
C ARG A 281 -27.43 -9.09 5.15
N VAL A 282 -27.98 -9.95 6.00
CA VAL A 282 -29.44 -10.19 6.06
C VAL A 282 -30.23 -8.91 6.33
N GLU A 283 -29.82 -8.08 7.30
CA GLU A 283 -30.52 -6.85 7.64
C GLU A 283 -30.33 -5.76 6.57
N ALA A 284 -29.15 -5.72 5.95
CA ALA A 284 -28.89 -4.81 4.83
C ALA A 284 -29.80 -5.15 3.63
N PHE A 285 -29.96 -6.44 3.31
CA PHE A 285 -30.83 -6.88 2.23
C PHE A 285 -32.32 -6.63 2.52
N LYS A 286 -32.78 -6.85 3.76
CA LYS A 286 -34.18 -6.51 4.14
C LYS A 286 -34.49 -5.04 3.91
N LYS A 287 -33.60 -4.14 4.34
CA LYS A 287 -33.75 -2.69 4.12
C LYS A 287 -33.73 -2.36 2.63
N LEU A 288 -32.78 -2.91 1.89
CA LEU A 288 -32.66 -2.73 0.44
C LEU A 288 -33.94 -3.18 -0.29
N TYR A 289 -34.47 -4.36 0.03
CA TYR A 289 -35.71 -4.86 -0.54
C TYR A 289 -36.90 -3.95 -0.19
N TYR A 290 -36.99 -3.51 1.07
CA TYR A 290 -38.05 -2.62 1.53
C TYR A 290 -38.04 -1.28 0.78
N GLU A 291 -36.88 -0.64 0.68
CA GLU A 291 -36.67 0.60 -0.06
C GLU A 291 -37.03 0.43 -1.54
N THR A 292 -36.59 -0.68 -2.15
CA THR A 292 -36.89 -1.01 -3.55
C THR A 292 -38.40 -1.22 -3.76
N TYR A 293 -39.09 -1.84 -2.80
CA TYR A 293 -40.53 -2.13 -2.88
C TYR A 293 -41.37 -0.85 -2.88
N TRP A 294 -41.03 0.11 -2.01
CA TRP A 294 -41.79 1.35 -1.86
C TRP A 294 -41.41 2.43 -2.86
N PHE A 295 -40.26 2.31 -3.54
CA PHE A 295 -39.82 3.27 -4.54
C PHE A 295 -40.91 3.57 -5.59
N PRO A 296 -41.16 4.87 -5.89
CA PRO A 296 -40.43 6.07 -5.46
C PRO A 296 -40.91 6.70 -4.14
N ASN A 297 -41.87 6.09 -3.44
CA ASN A 297 -42.44 6.63 -2.21
C ASN A 297 -41.56 6.31 -0.99
N TYR A 298 -41.51 7.25 -0.04
CA TYR A 298 -40.89 7.02 1.26
C TYR A 298 -41.88 6.36 2.22
N MET A 299 -41.45 5.25 2.83
CA MET A 299 -42.15 4.58 3.93
C MET A 299 -41.15 4.24 5.02
N GLU A 300 -41.56 4.40 6.28
CA GLU A 300 -40.71 4.08 7.43
C GLU A 300 -40.50 2.56 7.54
N TYR A 301 -39.24 2.11 7.58
CA TYR A 301 -38.90 0.69 7.68
C TYR A 301 -39.47 0.06 8.96
N LYS A 302 -40.22 -1.03 8.79
CA LYS A 302 -40.77 -1.84 9.89
C LYS A 302 -40.21 -3.25 9.81
N GLU A 303 -39.36 -3.60 10.77
CA GLU A 303 -38.60 -4.86 10.80
C GLU A 303 -39.52 -6.09 10.76
N GLU A 304 -40.61 -6.08 11.53
CA GLU A 304 -41.60 -7.16 11.58
C GLU A 304 -42.77 -6.94 10.61
N SER A 305 -42.46 -6.85 9.31
CA SER A 305 -43.48 -6.72 8.27
C SER A 305 -43.62 -7.98 7.41
N TYR A 306 -44.77 -8.12 6.75
CA TYR A 306 -44.96 -9.15 5.71
C TYR A 306 -43.91 -9.03 4.58
N ILE A 307 -43.50 -7.80 4.25
CA ILE A 307 -42.45 -7.47 3.28
C ILE A 307 -41.10 -8.07 3.73
N SER A 308 -40.75 -7.94 5.01
CA SER A 308 -39.53 -8.53 5.58
C SER A 308 -39.54 -10.07 5.51
N LYS A 309 -40.70 -10.71 5.67
CA LYS A 309 -40.83 -12.18 5.54
C LYS A 309 -40.59 -12.64 4.11
N TYR A 310 -41.10 -11.91 3.12
CA TYR A 310 -40.86 -12.21 1.72
C TYR A 310 -39.38 -11.99 1.33
N ALA A 311 -38.77 -10.90 1.80
CA ALA A 311 -37.33 -10.68 1.62
C ALA A 311 -36.49 -11.85 2.15
N MET A 312 -36.86 -12.41 3.31
CA MET A 312 -36.18 -13.58 3.88
C MET A 312 -36.36 -14.86 3.03
N HIS A 313 -37.51 -15.03 2.37
CA HIS A 313 -37.70 -16.13 1.43
C HIS A 313 -36.69 -16.04 0.28
N VAL A 314 -36.56 -14.87 -0.34
CA VAL A 314 -35.58 -14.61 -1.41
C VAL A 314 -34.14 -14.80 -0.89
N TRP A 315 -33.85 -14.25 0.28
CA TRP A 315 -32.52 -14.34 0.91
C TRP A 315 -32.06 -15.77 1.14
N LYS A 316 -32.99 -16.69 1.44
CA LYS A 316 -32.69 -18.11 1.61
C LYS A 316 -32.11 -18.72 0.32
N HIS A 317 -32.68 -18.41 -0.84
CA HIS A 317 -32.17 -18.88 -2.13
C HIS A 317 -30.85 -18.21 -2.48
N TYR A 318 -30.70 -16.92 -2.19
CA TYR A 318 -29.41 -16.24 -2.37
C TYR A 318 -28.30 -16.88 -1.56
N LYS A 319 -28.57 -17.17 -0.28
CA LYS A 319 -27.63 -17.82 0.61
C LYS A 319 -27.17 -19.18 0.09
N SER A 320 -28.05 -20.00 -0.49
CA SER A 320 -27.66 -21.30 -1.04
C SER A 320 -26.77 -21.20 -2.29
N HIS A 321 -26.87 -20.10 -3.04
CA HIS A 321 -26.08 -19.89 -4.26
C HIS A 321 -24.87 -18.97 -4.08
N PHE A 322 -24.69 -18.34 -2.91
CA PHE A 322 -23.63 -17.36 -2.65
C PHE A 322 -22.22 -17.86 -3.02
N ASN A 323 -21.90 -19.11 -2.67
CA ASN A 323 -20.58 -19.69 -2.98
C ASN A 323 -20.33 -19.78 -4.50
N LYS A 324 -21.36 -19.97 -5.32
CA LYS A 324 -21.24 -20.01 -6.78
C LYS A 324 -20.69 -18.68 -7.35
N TYR A 325 -21.17 -17.55 -6.82
CA TYR A 325 -20.71 -16.22 -7.22
C TYR A 325 -19.30 -15.91 -6.70
N LYS A 326 -19.01 -16.34 -5.48
CA LYS A 326 -17.67 -16.24 -4.89
C LYS A 326 -16.65 -17.02 -5.73
N GLU A 327 -16.92 -18.28 -6.01
CA GLU A 327 -16.06 -19.16 -6.83
C GLU A 327 -15.88 -18.59 -8.24
N ALA A 328 -16.94 -18.09 -8.86
CA ALA A 328 -16.85 -17.42 -10.16
C ALA A 328 -15.88 -16.24 -10.14
N THR A 329 -15.96 -15.39 -9.12
CA THR A 329 -15.07 -14.22 -8.95
C THR A 329 -13.62 -14.64 -8.68
N GLU A 330 -13.43 -15.68 -7.86
CA GLU A 330 -12.11 -16.27 -7.58
C GLU A 330 -11.48 -16.86 -8.85
N ASN A 331 -12.28 -17.53 -9.70
CA ASN A 331 -11.84 -18.07 -10.97
C ASN A 331 -11.43 -16.96 -11.94
N VAL A 332 -12.21 -15.88 -12.08
CA VAL A 332 -11.82 -14.74 -12.95
C VAL A 332 -10.52 -14.09 -12.47
N LEU A 333 -10.31 -13.95 -11.16
CA LEU A 333 -9.03 -13.47 -10.62
C LEU A 333 -7.87 -14.43 -10.93
N GLN A 334 -8.10 -15.73 -10.85
CA GLN A 334 -7.08 -16.72 -11.15
C GLN A 334 -6.75 -16.76 -12.64
N ASP A 335 -7.74 -16.66 -13.51
CA ASP A 335 -7.58 -16.58 -14.96
C ASP A 335 -6.79 -15.34 -15.35
N PHE A 336 -7.07 -14.19 -14.72
CA PHE A 336 -6.28 -12.98 -14.86
C PHE A 336 -4.82 -13.19 -14.43
N LYS A 337 -4.58 -13.78 -13.25
CA LYS A 337 -3.21 -14.07 -12.76
C LYS A 337 -2.45 -15.06 -13.65
N ASN A 338 -3.17 -15.99 -14.28
CA ASN A 338 -2.62 -16.95 -15.22
C ASN A 338 -2.40 -16.35 -16.62
N GLY A 339 -2.75 -15.08 -16.84
CA GLY A 339 -2.62 -14.39 -18.13
C GLY A 339 -3.62 -14.84 -19.18
N LEU A 340 -4.72 -15.49 -18.78
CA LEU A 340 -5.80 -15.93 -19.66
C LEU A 340 -6.75 -14.79 -20.03
N ILE A 341 -6.79 -13.73 -19.21
CA ILE A 341 -7.68 -12.57 -19.34
C ILE A 341 -6.90 -11.31 -18.95
N GLY A 342 -7.03 -10.21 -19.70
CA GLY A 342 -6.25 -8.98 -19.52
C GLY A 342 -5.83 -8.35 -20.86
N SER A 343 -5.30 -7.14 -20.84
CA SER A 343 -4.98 -6.34 -22.04
C SER A 343 -3.77 -6.85 -22.86
N GLY A 344 -3.43 -8.14 -22.74
CA GLY A 344 -2.28 -8.77 -23.38
C GLY A 344 -2.64 -9.99 -24.23
N LYS A 345 -3.24 -9.77 -25.40
CA LYS A 345 -2.74 -10.54 -26.56
C LYS A 345 -1.28 -10.12 -26.70
N LYS A 346 -0.36 -11.05 -26.43
CA LYS A 346 1.08 -10.88 -26.70
C LYS A 346 1.28 -10.68 -28.21
N GLU A 347 1.14 -9.46 -28.69
CA GLU A 347 1.92 -8.98 -29.82
C GLU A 347 3.20 -8.39 -29.25
N ILE A 348 4.29 -9.12 -29.51
CA ILE A 348 5.65 -8.73 -29.20
C ILE A 348 5.97 -7.51 -30.07
N THR A 349 5.94 -6.32 -29.50
CA THR A 349 6.75 -5.20 -29.98
C THR A 349 7.21 -4.35 -28.81
N GLU A 350 8.50 -4.40 -28.61
CA GLU A 350 9.29 -3.68 -27.62
C GLU A 350 9.15 -2.16 -27.75
N LYS A 351 9.07 -1.47 -26.61
CA LYS A 351 9.90 -0.31 -26.30
C LYS A 351 9.84 0.04 -24.81
N PRO A 352 10.99 0.30 -24.16
CA PRO A 352 11.05 0.53 -22.71
C PRO A 352 10.52 1.92 -22.34
N LYS A 353 9.71 1.98 -21.28
CA LYS A 353 9.35 3.25 -20.61
C LYS A 353 10.53 3.72 -19.74
N SER A 354 10.86 4.99 -19.89
CA SER A 354 12.01 5.70 -19.34
C SER A 354 12.11 5.70 -17.81
N ILE A 355 13.31 5.45 -17.29
CA ILE A 355 13.70 5.52 -15.87
C ILE A 355 14.50 6.80 -15.61
N SER A 356 14.38 7.38 -14.41
CA SER A 356 15.26 8.44 -13.89
C SER A 356 16.73 8.04 -13.97
N LYS A 357 17.55 8.78 -14.72
CA LYS A 357 18.94 8.41 -15.03
C LYS A 357 19.84 8.50 -13.78
N SER A 358 20.40 7.37 -13.33
CA SER A 358 21.63 7.38 -12.53
C SER A 358 22.77 7.93 -13.38
N LYS A 359 23.74 8.62 -12.76
CA LYS A 359 24.97 9.07 -13.44
C LYS A 359 25.83 7.88 -13.89
N TYR A 360 25.64 6.70 -13.29
CA TYR A 360 26.39 5.49 -13.56
C TYR A 360 25.49 4.44 -14.22
N ASN A 361 25.94 3.89 -15.35
CA ASN A 361 25.15 2.93 -16.11
C ASN A 361 25.46 1.47 -15.74
N SER A 362 26.70 1.18 -15.36
CA SER A 362 27.17 -0.14 -14.95
C SER A 362 28.31 -0.01 -13.92
N PHE A 363 28.73 -1.14 -13.34
CA PHE A 363 29.89 -1.15 -12.45
C PHE A 363 31.16 -0.92 -13.28
N THR A 364 32.21 -0.38 -12.66
CA THR A 364 33.54 -0.30 -13.30
C THR A 364 34.53 -1.11 -12.48
N TYR A 365 35.03 -2.22 -13.00
CA TYR A 365 36.03 -3.02 -12.29
C TYR A 365 37.37 -2.27 -12.23
N ILE A 366 38.01 -2.17 -11.06
CA ILE A 366 39.20 -1.30 -10.87
C ILE A 366 40.38 -1.73 -11.75
N ASN A 367 40.51 -3.01 -12.05
CA ASN A 367 41.60 -3.55 -12.89
C ASN A 367 41.16 -3.78 -14.36
N ASN A 368 40.23 -2.99 -14.91
CA ASN A 368 39.60 -3.24 -16.22
C ASN A 368 40.57 -3.46 -17.41
N LEU A 369 41.78 -2.86 -17.36
CA LEU A 369 42.78 -2.96 -18.44
C LEU A 369 43.51 -4.31 -18.50
N THR A 370 43.66 -5.02 -17.37
CA THR A 370 44.37 -6.31 -17.26
C THR A 370 43.49 -7.43 -16.68
N GLY A 371 42.26 -7.10 -16.27
CA GLY A 371 41.34 -7.91 -15.50
C GLY A 371 40.42 -8.87 -16.28
N GLN A 372 40.62 -9.00 -17.59
CA GLN A 372 39.70 -9.76 -18.44
C GLN A 372 39.65 -11.25 -18.06
N THR A 373 40.77 -11.82 -17.62
CA THR A 373 40.87 -13.18 -17.10
C THR A 373 40.08 -13.33 -15.80
N GLN A 374 40.21 -12.41 -14.85
CA GLN A 374 39.51 -12.41 -13.57
C GLN A 374 37.98 -12.29 -13.74
N LEU A 375 37.52 -11.44 -14.66
CA LEU A 375 36.07 -11.35 -14.97
C LEU A 375 35.54 -12.65 -15.61
N THR A 376 36.37 -13.33 -16.41
CA THR A 376 36.02 -14.64 -16.99
C THR A 376 35.93 -15.71 -15.90
N ASP A 377 36.88 -15.70 -14.96
CA ASP A 377 36.90 -16.64 -13.84
C ASP A 377 35.74 -16.39 -12.87
N LEU A 378 35.39 -15.13 -12.61
CA LEU A 378 34.21 -14.76 -11.84
C LEU A 378 32.93 -15.28 -12.51
N MET A 379 32.75 -15.03 -13.80
CA MET A 379 31.57 -15.50 -14.54
C MET A 379 31.44 -17.02 -14.46
N ASN A 380 32.54 -17.75 -14.66
CA ASN A 380 32.57 -19.20 -14.56
C ASN A 380 32.26 -19.68 -13.14
N ALA A 381 32.77 -19.00 -12.12
CA ALA A 381 32.47 -19.31 -10.73
C ALA A 381 30.99 -19.08 -10.38
N LEU A 382 30.38 -18.00 -10.89
CA LEU A 382 28.97 -17.68 -10.69
C LEU A 382 28.06 -18.69 -11.41
N LYS A 383 28.40 -19.09 -12.64
CA LYS A 383 27.68 -20.16 -13.38
C LYS A 383 27.74 -21.50 -12.67
N ARG A 384 28.93 -21.95 -12.27
CA ARG A 384 29.11 -23.23 -11.54
C ARG A 384 28.33 -23.30 -10.23
N LYS A 385 28.07 -22.14 -9.61
CA LYS A 385 27.32 -22.01 -8.35
C LYS A 385 25.85 -21.66 -8.56
N ASN A 386 25.37 -21.62 -9.81
CA ASN A 386 23.99 -21.28 -10.19
C ASN A 386 23.52 -19.89 -9.70
N PHE A 387 24.40 -18.89 -9.69
CA PHE A 387 24.03 -17.51 -9.36
C PHE A 387 23.62 -16.69 -10.58
N ILE A 388 24.11 -17.05 -11.76
CA ILE A 388 23.70 -16.45 -13.04
C ILE A 388 23.35 -17.55 -14.05
N GLU A 389 22.57 -17.19 -15.06
CA GLU A 389 22.13 -18.14 -16.08
C GLU A 389 23.31 -18.74 -16.87
N ASN A 390 23.29 -20.06 -17.10
CA ASN A 390 24.35 -20.76 -17.83
C ASN A 390 24.50 -20.30 -19.29
N SER A 391 23.44 -19.76 -19.88
CA SER A 391 23.41 -19.21 -21.25
C SER A 391 24.04 -17.80 -21.36
N THR A 392 24.35 -17.14 -20.23
CA THR A 392 24.92 -15.78 -20.20
C THR A 392 26.16 -15.68 -21.09
N ASP A 393 26.22 -14.68 -21.96
CA ASP A 393 27.37 -14.43 -22.83
C ASP A 393 28.49 -13.68 -22.09
N LEU A 394 29.75 -14.00 -22.40
CA LEU A 394 30.92 -13.38 -21.76
C LEU A 394 31.03 -11.89 -22.10
N LYS A 395 30.62 -11.49 -23.31
CA LYS A 395 30.59 -10.11 -23.76
C LYS A 395 29.61 -9.29 -22.92
N ASP A 396 28.40 -9.82 -22.73
CA ASP A 396 27.35 -9.18 -21.92
C ASP A 396 27.80 -9.07 -20.46
N PHE A 397 28.40 -10.13 -19.91
CA PHE A 397 28.91 -10.14 -18.54
C PHE A 397 30.05 -9.14 -18.33
N ARG A 398 30.98 -8.98 -19.28
CA ARG A 398 32.04 -7.97 -19.16
C ARG A 398 31.47 -6.55 -19.25
N LYS A 399 30.39 -6.35 -20.01
CA LYS A 399 29.77 -5.04 -20.18
C LYS A 399 29.23 -4.47 -18.86
N ILE A 400 28.68 -5.30 -17.97
CA ILE A 400 28.20 -4.84 -16.66
C ILE A 400 29.32 -4.36 -15.70
N PHE A 401 30.60 -4.60 -16.04
CA PHE A 401 31.78 -4.15 -15.30
C PHE A 401 32.62 -3.10 -16.06
N SER A 402 32.09 -2.57 -17.17
CA SER A 402 32.82 -1.65 -18.04
C SER A 402 32.70 -0.17 -17.67
N GLY A 403 31.67 0.21 -16.91
CA GLY A 403 31.26 1.60 -16.66
C GLY A 403 30.41 2.20 -17.79
N GLU A 404 30.23 1.50 -18.91
CA GLU A 404 29.45 1.96 -20.06
C GLU A 404 27.97 1.56 -19.96
N GLU A 405 27.15 2.08 -20.89
CA GLU A 405 25.75 1.69 -21.03
C GLU A 405 25.62 0.21 -21.41
N ILE A 406 24.64 -0.46 -20.80
CA ILE A 406 24.40 -1.90 -20.98
C ILE A 406 23.17 -2.10 -21.84
N GLU A 407 23.30 -2.94 -22.86
CA GLU A 407 22.18 -3.30 -23.76
C GLU A 407 21.37 -4.46 -23.19
N LYS A 408 22.03 -5.38 -22.49
CA LYS A 408 21.44 -6.63 -22.01
C LYS A 408 21.81 -6.90 -20.54
N PRO A 409 20.84 -6.80 -19.62
CA PRO A 409 21.04 -7.19 -18.24
C PRO A 409 21.33 -8.69 -18.08
N ILE A 410 21.99 -9.04 -16.99
CA ILE A 410 22.31 -10.43 -16.65
C ILE A 410 21.18 -11.02 -15.80
N VAL A 411 20.70 -12.20 -16.18
CA VAL A 411 19.71 -12.94 -15.40
C VAL A 411 20.38 -13.52 -14.16
N TRP A 412 19.95 -13.07 -12.99
CA TRP A 412 20.38 -13.59 -11.70
C TRP A 412 19.46 -14.72 -11.26
N THR A 413 20.00 -15.94 -11.17
CA THR A 413 19.27 -17.16 -10.81
C THR A 413 19.31 -17.46 -9.30
N GLY A 414 20.14 -16.73 -8.54
CA GLY A 414 20.18 -16.81 -7.08
C GLY A 414 19.02 -16.07 -6.41
N LYS A 415 18.92 -16.21 -5.08
CA LYS A 415 17.96 -15.46 -4.25
C LYS A 415 18.34 -13.97 -4.21
N ILE A 416 17.35 -13.12 -3.96
CA ILE A 416 17.55 -11.67 -3.79
C ILE A 416 18.56 -11.33 -2.68
N SER A 417 18.60 -12.13 -1.61
CA SER A 417 19.58 -11.98 -0.53
C SER A 417 21.01 -12.27 -0.96
N GLU A 418 21.19 -13.15 -1.95
CA GLU A 418 22.49 -13.53 -2.51
C GLU A 418 23.01 -12.44 -3.44
N LEU A 419 22.14 -11.87 -4.29
CA LEU A 419 22.51 -10.70 -5.10
C LEU A 419 22.88 -9.50 -4.21
N SER A 420 22.08 -9.22 -3.18
CA SER A 420 22.37 -8.13 -2.24
C SER A 420 23.73 -8.33 -1.55
N TYR A 421 24.00 -9.54 -1.06
CA TYR A 421 25.28 -9.84 -0.43
C TYR A 421 26.46 -9.73 -1.41
N PHE A 422 26.31 -10.25 -2.62
CA PHE A 422 27.33 -10.15 -3.68
C PHE A 422 27.71 -8.69 -3.96
N ILE A 423 26.72 -7.80 -4.13
CA ILE A 423 26.97 -6.38 -4.39
C ILE A 423 27.59 -5.67 -3.19
N LYS A 424 27.13 -5.95 -1.95
CA LYS A 424 27.73 -5.41 -0.73
C LYS A 424 29.22 -5.78 -0.63
N GLN A 425 29.55 -7.05 -0.86
CA GLN A 425 30.94 -7.50 -0.82
C GLN A 425 31.78 -6.88 -1.95
N LEU A 426 31.25 -6.86 -3.17
CA LEU A 426 31.93 -6.32 -4.36
C LEU A 426 32.25 -4.81 -4.22
N HIS A 427 31.29 -4.01 -3.74
CA HIS A 427 31.38 -2.55 -3.69
C HIS A 427 31.86 -2.01 -2.33
N ASN A 428 31.24 -2.41 -1.22
CA ASN A 428 31.49 -1.79 0.09
C ASN A 428 32.72 -2.38 0.79
N GLU A 429 32.79 -3.72 0.86
CA GLU A 429 33.79 -4.43 1.67
C GLU A 429 35.11 -4.61 0.93
N LEU A 430 35.07 -5.26 -0.24
CA LEU A 430 36.27 -5.60 -1.01
C LEU A 430 36.71 -4.49 -1.95
N LYS A 431 35.83 -3.50 -2.20
CA LYS A 431 36.09 -2.32 -3.05
C LYS A 431 36.75 -2.70 -4.38
N LEU A 432 36.22 -3.74 -5.04
CA LEU A 432 36.77 -4.28 -6.29
C LEU A 432 36.30 -3.50 -7.54
N VAL A 433 35.29 -2.67 -7.36
CA VAL A 433 34.74 -1.76 -8.37
C VAL A 433 34.92 -0.32 -7.92
N VAL A 434 34.97 0.61 -8.87
CA VAL A 434 35.01 2.05 -8.62
C VAL A 434 33.84 2.43 -7.72
N ASP A 435 34.11 3.31 -6.74
CA ASP A 435 33.11 3.81 -5.81
C ASP A 435 32.00 4.58 -6.56
N LEU A 436 30.77 4.08 -6.40
CA LEU A 436 29.57 4.61 -7.04
C LEU A 436 28.84 5.64 -6.16
N LYS A 437 29.45 6.12 -5.07
CA LYS A 437 28.86 7.10 -4.15
C LYS A 437 27.43 6.71 -3.73
N GLN A 438 27.28 5.50 -3.19
CA GLN A 438 25.99 4.94 -2.73
C GLN A 438 24.90 4.73 -3.81
N GLN A 439 25.27 4.76 -5.11
CA GLN A 439 24.37 4.41 -6.21
C GLN A 439 24.47 2.95 -6.66
N GLN A 440 25.20 2.09 -5.92
CA GLN A 440 25.41 0.67 -6.25
C GLN A 440 24.10 -0.09 -6.45
N TRP A 441 23.03 0.24 -5.72
CA TRP A 441 21.73 -0.40 -5.89
C TRP A 441 20.98 0.05 -7.15
N ALA A 442 21.11 1.32 -7.55
CA ALA A 442 20.54 1.81 -8.80
C ALA A 442 21.26 1.18 -10.01
N VAL A 443 22.58 1.04 -9.92
CA VAL A 443 23.38 0.34 -10.93
C VAL A 443 23.05 -1.17 -10.96
N THR A 444 22.82 -1.79 -9.80
CA THR A 444 22.47 -3.22 -9.71
C THR A 444 21.21 -3.55 -10.50
N ILE A 445 20.15 -2.75 -10.37
CA ILE A 445 18.86 -3.01 -11.05
C ILE A 445 18.93 -2.76 -12.56
N ASN A 446 19.93 -1.99 -13.02
CA ASN A 446 20.23 -1.87 -14.44
C ASN A 446 20.95 -3.14 -14.92
N CYS A 447 21.98 -3.58 -14.19
CA CYS A 447 22.85 -4.70 -14.57
C CYS A 447 22.22 -6.08 -14.43
N PHE A 448 21.25 -6.25 -13.53
CA PHE A 448 20.69 -7.56 -13.18
C PHE A 448 19.16 -7.57 -13.20
N ILE A 449 18.61 -8.67 -13.71
CA ILE A 449 17.16 -8.96 -13.72
C ILE A 449 16.88 -10.31 -13.09
N GLN A 450 15.63 -10.52 -12.68
CA GLN A 450 15.15 -11.78 -12.12
C GLN A 450 14.99 -12.85 -13.19
N GLU A 451 14.91 -14.12 -12.79
CA GLU A 451 14.68 -15.26 -13.68
C GLU A 451 13.38 -15.15 -14.50
N ASN A 452 12.35 -14.46 -13.98
CA ASN A 452 11.10 -14.19 -14.69
C ASN A 452 11.19 -12.99 -15.66
N GLY A 453 12.37 -12.37 -15.80
CA GLY A 453 12.60 -11.19 -16.65
C GLY A 453 12.23 -9.85 -15.99
N GLU A 454 11.73 -9.84 -14.75
CA GLU A 454 11.38 -8.61 -14.04
C GLU A 454 12.61 -7.93 -13.43
N GLN A 455 12.57 -6.60 -13.33
CA GLN A 455 13.59 -5.83 -12.61
C GLN A 455 13.47 -6.01 -11.09
N TYR A 456 14.60 -5.87 -10.40
CA TYR A 456 14.62 -5.86 -8.93
C TYR A 456 14.13 -4.51 -8.37
N ASN A 457 13.52 -4.56 -7.19
CA ASN A 457 13.20 -3.34 -6.43
C ASN A 457 14.41 -2.91 -5.58
N ARG A 458 14.88 -1.67 -5.78
CA ARG A 458 16.04 -1.09 -5.10
C ARG A 458 15.96 -1.20 -3.56
N THR A 459 14.83 -0.81 -2.98
CA THR A 459 14.61 -0.80 -1.51
C THR A 459 14.62 -2.22 -0.93
N LYS A 460 14.07 -3.19 -1.67
CA LYS A 460 14.11 -4.60 -1.25
C LYS A 460 15.52 -5.17 -1.31
N LEU A 461 16.36 -4.80 -2.28
CA LEU A 461 17.75 -5.27 -2.38
C LEU A 461 18.61 -4.78 -1.20
N ARG A 462 18.44 -3.53 -0.76
CA ARG A 462 19.25 -2.94 0.33
C ARG A 462 19.06 -3.66 1.68
N THR A 463 17.81 -4.03 1.98
CA THR A 463 17.36 -4.52 3.29
C THR A 463 17.56 -6.02 3.53
N GLN A 464 18.22 -6.74 2.60
CA GLN A 464 18.42 -8.18 2.73
C GLN A 464 19.47 -8.54 3.80
N LYS A 465 19.18 -9.62 4.52
CA LYS A 465 20.09 -10.25 5.48
C LYS A 465 21.16 -11.08 4.77
N VAL A 466 22.27 -11.32 5.47
CA VAL A 466 23.36 -12.19 4.98
C VAL A 466 22.80 -13.59 4.67
N PRO A 467 22.99 -14.10 3.45
CA PRO A 467 22.51 -15.43 3.07
C PRO A 467 23.38 -16.52 3.67
N THR A 468 22.80 -17.71 3.87
CA THR A 468 23.53 -18.90 4.34
C THR A 468 24.61 -19.38 3.36
N THR A 469 24.53 -18.95 2.09
CA THR A 469 25.45 -19.24 0.99
C THR A 469 26.56 -18.20 0.84
N SER A 470 26.75 -17.29 1.81
CA SER A 470 27.77 -16.23 1.79
C SER A 470 29.16 -16.74 1.43
N LYS A 471 29.60 -17.86 2.02
CA LYS A 471 30.91 -18.49 1.72
C LYS A 471 31.08 -18.85 0.23
N SER A 472 30.00 -19.25 -0.43
CA SER A 472 30.01 -19.56 -1.86
C SER A 472 30.19 -18.28 -2.69
N ILE A 473 29.59 -17.17 -2.26
CA ILE A 473 29.73 -15.86 -2.89
C ILE A 473 31.16 -15.32 -2.68
N ASP A 474 31.69 -15.41 -1.46
CA ASP A 474 33.06 -14.97 -1.13
C ASP A 474 34.11 -15.73 -1.96
N SER A 475 33.93 -17.05 -2.09
CA SER A 475 34.79 -17.87 -2.94
C SER A 475 34.70 -17.49 -4.43
N ALA A 476 33.55 -16.98 -4.90
CA ALA A 476 33.44 -16.48 -6.27
C ALA A 476 34.15 -15.12 -6.41
N LEU A 477 33.96 -14.21 -5.46
CA LEU A 477 34.60 -12.89 -5.46
C LEU A 477 36.12 -12.95 -5.28
N ASN A 478 36.66 -13.99 -4.63
CA ASN A 478 38.11 -14.20 -4.55
C ASN A 478 38.77 -14.42 -5.92
N THR A 479 38.02 -14.74 -6.99
CA THR A 479 38.57 -14.79 -8.36
C THR A 479 38.92 -13.42 -8.93
N LEU A 480 38.44 -12.34 -8.29
CA LEU A 480 38.73 -10.95 -8.66
C LEU A 480 39.90 -10.33 -7.89
N LYS A 481 40.46 -11.04 -6.92
CA LYS A 481 41.68 -10.66 -6.19
C LYS A 481 42.87 -11.24 -6.94
#